data_AF-A0A9W7D3S8-F1
#
_entry.id   AF-A0A9W7D3S8-F1
#
_cell.length_a   1.000
_cell.length_b   1.000
_cell.length_c   1.000
_cell.angle_alpha   90.00
_cell.angle_beta   90.00
_cell.angle_gamma   90.00
#
_symmetry.space_group_name_H-M   'P 1'
#
loop_
_entity.id
_entity.type
_entity.pdbx_description
1 polymer ?
#
loop_
_entity_poly.entity_id
_entity_poly.type
_entity_poly.pdbx_seq_one_letter_code
_entity_poly.pdbx_strand_id
1 'polypeptide(L)'
;MLGASKVALFCVSAMALLVGDVSAYCPNGCNAQGTCGKNDKCTCYERQDQADSTIHYPAYKGADCSMRTCPYGDAWVQVPSATNTAHSLVECSNRGMCDYGTGHCTCFPGYEGKACERTECPNNCNNHGICLTLAAIIAASPARTVPSANQPGAYAAWDAIKHMGCYCDQGYRGPDCSLKECPSGDDVLLADGQAQGRDCGGRGKCSYETGECECFPGYYGTSCSFQTTVN
;
A
#
# COMPACT_ATOMS: atom_id res chain seq x y z
N MET A 1 -68.94 36.41 -42.51
CA MET A 1 -68.06 37.11 -41.55
C MET A 1 -68.06 36.30 -40.27
N LEU A 2 -66.96 35.58 -40.02
CA LEU A 2 -66.79 34.70 -38.86
C LEU A 2 -66.62 35.54 -37.59
N GLY A 3 -67.51 35.37 -36.61
CA GLY A 3 -67.31 35.88 -35.26
C GLY A 3 -66.61 34.83 -34.41
N ALA A 4 -65.28 34.88 -34.33
CA ALA A 4 -64.55 34.08 -33.34
C ALA A 4 -64.95 34.55 -31.93
N SER A 5 -65.47 33.63 -31.11
CA SER A 5 -65.87 33.92 -29.72
C SER A 5 -64.67 34.42 -28.91
N LYS A 6 -64.84 35.52 -28.18
CA LYS A 6 -63.80 36.15 -27.33
C LYS A 6 -63.17 35.17 -26.32
N VAL A 7 -63.87 34.09 -25.97
CA VAL A 7 -63.39 33.00 -25.10
C VAL A 7 -62.32 32.16 -25.81
N ALA A 8 -62.48 31.88 -27.10
CA ALA A 8 -61.50 31.12 -27.88
C ALA A 8 -60.18 31.89 -28.05
N LEU A 9 -60.25 33.23 -28.15
CA LEU A 9 -59.06 34.08 -28.25
C LEU A 9 -58.26 34.15 -26.94
N PHE A 10 -58.95 34.09 -25.78
CA PHE A 10 -58.31 34.07 -24.46
C PHE A 10 -57.66 32.71 -24.11
N CYS A 11 -58.23 31.60 -24.57
CA CYS A 11 -57.62 30.28 -24.37
C CYS A 11 -56.34 30.09 -25.22
N VAL A 12 -56.31 30.65 -26.43
CA VAL A 12 -55.13 30.56 -27.32
C VAL A 12 -53.99 31.46 -26.82
N SER A 13 -54.29 32.64 -26.24
CA SER A 13 -53.27 33.51 -25.65
C SER A 13 -52.72 32.98 -24.31
N ALA A 14 -53.53 32.26 -23.51
CA ALA A 14 -53.07 31.63 -22.28
C ALA A 14 -52.13 30.41 -22.52
N MET A 15 -52.30 29.68 -23.63
CA MET A 15 -51.37 28.60 -24.03
C MET A 15 -50.05 29.12 -24.61
N ALA A 16 -50.02 30.33 -25.17
CA ALA A 16 -48.81 30.94 -25.74
C ALA A 16 -47.83 31.51 -24.69
N LEU A 17 -48.23 31.56 -23.41
CA LEU A 17 -47.40 32.06 -22.30
C LEU A 17 -46.69 30.95 -21.49
N LEU A 18 -46.83 29.69 -21.92
CA LEU A 18 -46.14 28.54 -21.30
C LEU A 18 -44.96 28.03 -22.14
N VAL A 19 -44.36 28.89 -22.97
CA VAL A 19 -43.04 28.62 -23.56
C VAL A 19 -41.98 29.07 -22.57
N GLY A 20 -41.93 28.38 -21.43
CA GLY A 20 -40.76 28.48 -20.55
C GLY A 20 -39.64 27.71 -21.22
N ASP A 21 -38.56 28.40 -21.60
CA ASP A 21 -37.31 27.74 -21.96
C ASP A 21 -36.90 26.88 -20.76
N VAL A 22 -37.06 25.56 -20.87
CA VAL A 22 -36.40 24.64 -19.94
C VAL A 22 -34.92 24.71 -20.29
N SER A 23 -34.21 25.66 -19.68
CA SER A 23 -32.75 25.63 -19.67
C SER A 23 -32.38 24.36 -18.91
N ALA A 24 -32.03 23.33 -19.66
CA ALA A 24 -31.41 22.17 -19.07
C ALA A 24 -30.13 22.66 -18.36
N TYR A 25 -30.12 22.48 -17.04
CA TYR A 25 -29.04 22.91 -16.17
C TYR A 25 -28.34 21.66 -15.70
N CYS A 26 -27.01 21.69 -15.71
CA CYS A 26 -26.26 20.55 -15.23
C CYS A 26 -26.71 20.15 -13.81
N PRO A 27 -26.81 18.84 -13.51
CA PRO A 27 -27.21 18.34 -12.20
C PRO A 27 -26.45 19.06 -11.10
N ASN A 28 -27.18 19.67 -10.16
CA ASN A 28 -26.65 20.42 -9.01
C ASN A 28 -25.52 21.43 -9.36
N GLY A 29 -25.53 21.98 -10.59
CA GLY A 29 -24.50 22.92 -11.05
C GLY A 29 -23.08 22.34 -11.05
N CYS A 30 -22.96 21.02 -11.28
CA CYS A 30 -21.70 20.27 -11.11
C CYS A 30 -21.06 20.47 -9.72
N ASN A 31 -21.88 20.77 -8.71
CA ASN A 31 -21.49 21.04 -7.32
C ASN A 31 -20.36 22.08 -7.18
N ALA A 32 -20.21 22.98 -8.17
CA ALA A 32 -19.05 23.86 -8.31
C ALA A 32 -17.68 23.14 -8.31
N GLN A 33 -17.67 21.84 -8.60
CA GLN A 33 -16.50 20.97 -8.72
C GLN A 33 -16.29 20.47 -10.15
N GLY A 34 -16.87 21.17 -11.13
CA GLY A 34 -16.75 20.83 -12.54
C GLY A 34 -17.28 21.92 -13.45
N THR A 35 -17.11 21.71 -14.74
CA THR A 35 -17.67 22.57 -15.79
C THR A 35 -18.85 21.88 -16.47
N CYS A 36 -19.92 22.65 -16.71
CA CYS A 36 -21.11 22.15 -17.40
C CYS A 36 -20.88 22.17 -18.92
N GLY A 37 -20.97 21.00 -19.55
CA GLY A 37 -20.80 20.83 -20.99
C GLY A 37 -22.13 20.71 -21.76
N LYS A 38 -22.04 20.32 -23.03
CA LYS A 38 -23.21 19.96 -23.85
C LYS A 38 -23.92 18.74 -23.24
N ASN A 39 -25.24 18.66 -23.45
CA ASN A 39 -26.10 17.56 -22.95
C ASN A 39 -26.10 17.44 -21.42
N ASP A 40 -25.99 18.56 -20.71
CA ASP A 40 -26.06 18.63 -19.23
C ASP A 40 -25.06 17.72 -18.51
N LYS A 41 -23.95 17.43 -19.19
CA LYS A 41 -22.91 16.58 -18.67
C LYS A 41 -21.86 17.40 -17.95
N CYS A 42 -21.68 17.12 -16.67
CA CYS A 42 -20.58 17.67 -15.90
C CYS A 42 -19.24 17.04 -16.28
N THR A 43 -18.23 17.87 -16.48
CA THR A 43 -16.83 17.47 -16.52
C THR A 43 -16.18 17.90 -15.21
N CYS A 44 -15.92 16.93 -14.34
CA CYS A 44 -15.40 17.20 -13.00
C CYS A 44 -13.94 17.65 -13.01
N TYR A 45 -13.57 18.47 -12.03
CA TYR A 45 -12.19 18.92 -11.87
C TYR A 45 -11.26 17.76 -11.53
N GLU A 46 -10.03 17.87 -12.02
CA GLU A 46 -8.96 16.90 -11.79
C GLU A 46 -8.16 17.24 -10.52
N ARG A 47 -7.45 16.24 -9.99
CA ARG A 47 -6.58 16.50 -8.84
C ARG A 47 -5.37 17.32 -9.27
N GLN A 48 -4.90 18.19 -8.38
CA GLN A 48 -3.70 19.01 -8.61
C GLN A 48 -2.41 18.32 -8.17
N ASP A 49 -2.50 17.28 -7.35
CA ASP A 49 -1.39 16.54 -6.75
C ASP A 49 -0.94 15.33 -7.59
N GLN A 50 -1.12 15.38 -8.91
CA GLN A 50 -0.76 14.26 -9.78
C GLN A 50 0.76 14.08 -9.83
N ALA A 51 1.23 12.85 -9.60
CA ALA A 51 2.65 12.50 -9.64
C ALA A 51 3.23 12.60 -11.07
N ASP A 52 2.39 12.53 -12.10
CA ASP A 52 2.76 12.66 -13.50
C ASP A 52 1.72 13.50 -14.26
N SER A 53 2.20 14.47 -15.04
CA SER A 53 1.42 15.30 -15.96
C SER A 53 0.66 14.52 -17.03
N THR A 54 1.03 13.26 -17.30
CA THR A 54 0.32 12.40 -18.27
C THR A 54 -0.85 11.64 -17.66
N ILE A 55 -0.96 11.65 -16.34
CA ILE A 55 -1.94 10.89 -15.59
C ILE A 55 -2.96 11.83 -14.96
N HIS A 56 -4.13 11.91 -15.61
CA HIS A 56 -5.23 12.79 -15.20
C HIS A 56 -6.32 11.99 -14.48
N TYR A 57 -6.33 12.07 -13.14
CA TYR A 57 -7.45 11.55 -12.36
C TYR A 57 -8.43 12.66 -11.97
N PRO A 58 -9.74 12.40 -12.06
CA PRO A 58 -10.73 13.29 -11.47
C PRO A 58 -10.46 13.43 -9.96
N ALA A 59 -10.69 14.62 -9.39
CA ALA A 59 -10.80 14.84 -7.94
C ALA A 59 -12.22 14.55 -7.44
N TYR A 60 -13.18 14.66 -8.34
CA TYR A 60 -14.59 14.44 -8.07
C TYR A 60 -15.23 13.61 -9.18
N LYS A 61 -16.27 12.85 -8.83
CA LYS A 61 -17.01 11.98 -9.73
C LYS A 61 -18.51 12.02 -9.43
N GLY A 62 -19.27 11.26 -10.22
CA GLY A 62 -20.73 11.28 -10.20
C GLY A 62 -21.31 12.21 -11.27
N ALA A 63 -22.63 12.23 -11.37
CA ALA A 63 -23.34 13.02 -12.38
C ALA A 63 -23.18 14.53 -12.16
N ASP A 64 -22.99 14.95 -10.91
CA ASP A 64 -22.87 16.35 -10.49
C ASP A 64 -21.53 16.67 -9.81
N CYS A 65 -20.53 15.79 -9.90
CA CYS A 65 -19.23 15.98 -9.24
C CYS A 65 -19.31 16.17 -7.71
N SER A 66 -20.35 15.64 -7.06
CA SER A 66 -20.50 15.72 -5.59
C SER A 66 -19.65 14.71 -4.83
N MET A 67 -19.33 13.57 -5.44
CA MET A 67 -18.54 12.51 -4.82
C MET A 67 -17.05 12.79 -5.01
N ARG A 68 -16.27 12.74 -3.94
CA ARG A 68 -14.79 12.80 -4.03
C ARG A 68 -14.26 11.51 -4.62
N THR A 69 -13.09 11.56 -5.22
CA THR A 69 -12.30 10.36 -5.55
C THR A 69 -11.27 10.10 -4.48
N CYS A 70 -10.94 8.85 -4.20
CA CYS A 70 -9.85 8.52 -3.30
C CYS A 70 -8.48 8.52 -3.99
N PRO A 71 -7.37 8.49 -3.22
CA PRO A 71 -6.03 8.25 -3.75
C PRO A 71 -5.96 6.96 -4.56
N TYR A 72 -5.09 6.99 -5.57
CA TYR A 72 -4.83 5.86 -6.45
C TYR A 72 -3.43 5.34 -6.18
N GLY A 73 -3.26 4.03 -6.28
CA GLY A 73 -1.97 3.35 -6.22
C GLY A 73 -2.00 2.11 -7.11
N ASP A 74 -0.85 1.50 -7.40
CA ASP A 74 -0.84 0.27 -8.21
C ASP A 74 -1.64 -0.81 -7.52
N ALA A 75 -2.46 -1.52 -8.30
CA ALA A 75 -3.34 -2.57 -7.79
C ALA A 75 -2.55 -3.71 -7.15
N TRP A 76 -2.93 -4.13 -5.94
CA TRP A 76 -2.39 -5.34 -5.30
C TRP A 76 -2.73 -6.61 -6.09
N VAL A 77 -3.96 -6.68 -6.58
CA VAL A 77 -4.48 -7.78 -7.37
C VAL A 77 -5.20 -7.21 -8.58
N GLN A 78 -4.81 -7.66 -9.77
CA GLN A 78 -5.46 -7.31 -11.02
C GLN A 78 -5.32 -8.47 -12.00
N VAL A 79 -6.34 -8.65 -12.83
CA VAL A 79 -6.20 -9.48 -14.03
C VAL A 79 -5.18 -8.82 -14.97
N PRO A 80 -4.14 -9.54 -15.43
CA PRO A 80 -3.19 -9.00 -16.41
C PRO A 80 -3.91 -8.54 -17.68
N SER A 81 -3.59 -7.34 -18.16
CA SER A 81 -4.22 -6.76 -19.35
C SER A 81 -3.46 -7.10 -20.64
N ALA A 82 -2.17 -7.42 -20.53
CA ALA A 82 -1.32 -7.89 -21.62
C ALA A 82 -0.08 -8.61 -21.07
N THR A 83 0.77 -9.16 -21.96
CA THR A 83 2.07 -9.72 -21.59
C THR A 83 2.88 -8.71 -20.79
N ASN A 84 3.37 -9.12 -19.60
CA ASN A 84 4.12 -8.27 -18.68
C ASN A 84 3.42 -6.96 -18.29
N THR A 85 2.08 -6.89 -18.39
CA THR A 85 1.29 -5.69 -18.05
C THR A 85 0.23 -6.04 -17.02
N ALA A 86 0.45 -5.60 -15.78
CA ALA A 86 -0.45 -5.75 -14.64
C ALA A 86 -0.24 -4.55 -13.67
N HIS A 87 -0.95 -4.54 -12.55
CA HIS A 87 -0.80 -3.52 -11.49
C HIS A 87 -1.02 -2.08 -12.00
N SER A 88 -2.08 -1.86 -12.79
CA SER A 88 -2.51 -0.52 -13.15
C SER A 88 -2.92 0.28 -11.92
N LEU A 89 -2.87 1.60 -12.04
CA LEU A 89 -3.25 2.49 -10.96
C LEU A 89 -4.78 2.43 -10.75
N VAL A 90 -5.20 2.13 -9.53
CA VAL A 90 -6.62 1.97 -9.16
C VAL A 90 -6.92 2.65 -7.83
N GLU A 91 -8.18 3.02 -7.64
CA GLU A 91 -8.66 3.67 -6.41
C GLU A 91 -8.43 2.73 -5.21
N CYS A 92 -7.75 3.24 -4.18
CA CYS A 92 -7.38 2.47 -3.00
C CYS A 92 -6.63 1.15 -3.28
N SER A 93 -5.82 1.09 -4.36
CA SER A 93 -4.98 -0.07 -4.72
C SER A 93 -5.71 -1.43 -4.77
N ASN A 94 -7.03 -1.44 -4.98
CA ASN A 94 -7.91 -2.62 -4.83
C ASN A 94 -7.80 -3.30 -3.44
N ARG A 95 -7.37 -2.54 -2.44
CA ARG A 95 -7.15 -3.01 -1.07
C ARG A 95 -7.69 -2.10 0.02
N GLY A 96 -8.67 -1.31 -0.36
CA GLY A 96 -9.53 -0.60 0.56
C GLY A 96 -10.84 -0.21 -0.11
N MET A 97 -11.75 0.31 0.69
CA MET A 97 -12.98 0.93 0.23
C MET A 97 -12.83 2.44 0.27
N CYS A 98 -13.22 3.13 -0.80
CA CYS A 98 -13.22 4.57 -0.81
C CYS A 98 -14.47 5.13 -0.12
N ASP A 99 -14.28 6.01 0.85
CA ASP A 99 -15.35 6.89 1.33
C ASP A 99 -15.43 8.12 0.42
N TYR A 100 -16.46 8.16 -0.41
CA TYR A 100 -16.69 9.23 -1.38
C TYR A 100 -17.13 10.57 -0.77
N GLY A 101 -17.51 10.59 0.51
CA GLY A 101 -17.79 11.84 1.22
C GLY A 101 -16.52 12.58 1.63
N THR A 102 -15.49 11.83 2.05
CA THR A 102 -14.22 12.40 2.53
C THR A 102 -13.11 12.36 1.48
N GLY A 103 -13.14 11.39 0.57
CA GLY A 103 -12.07 11.08 -0.38
C GLY A 103 -10.93 10.28 0.26
N HIS A 104 -11.20 9.57 1.36
CA HIS A 104 -10.20 8.74 2.05
C HIS A 104 -10.46 7.24 1.87
N CYS A 105 -9.39 6.48 1.71
CA CYS A 105 -9.46 5.03 1.66
C CYS A 105 -9.53 4.45 3.07
N THR A 106 -10.50 3.56 3.28
CA THR A 106 -10.52 2.65 4.43
C THR A 106 -9.86 1.34 4.01
N CYS A 107 -8.64 1.11 4.45
CA CYS A 107 -7.86 -0.05 4.04
C CYS A 107 -8.37 -1.36 4.66
N PHE A 108 -8.20 -2.45 3.92
CA PHE A 108 -8.46 -3.78 4.45
C PHE A 108 -7.36 -4.19 5.44
N PRO A 109 -7.64 -5.15 6.35
CA PRO A 109 -6.68 -5.56 7.37
C PRO A 109 -5.31 -5.95 6.79
N GLY A 110 -4.24 -5.45 7.40
CA GLY A 110 -2.86 -5.69 6.97
C GLY A 110 -2.36 -4.80 5.83
N TYR A 111 -3.13 -3.78 5.44
CA TYR A 111 -2.74 -2.80 4.43
C TYR A 111 -2.89 -1.38 4.95
N GLU A 112 -1.94 -0.53 4.58
CA GLU A 112 -1.90 0.86 4.99
C GLU A 112 -1.40 1.78 3.86
N GLY A 113 -1.31 3.07 4.15
CA GLY A 113 -1.00 4.11 3.17
C GLY A 113 -2.26 4.86 2.73
N LYS A 114 -2.07 5.97 2.02
CA LYS A 114 -3.19 6.85 1.62
C LYS A 114 -4.12 6.17 0.61
N ALA A 115 -3.57 5.25 -0.18
CA ALA A 115 -4.27 4.44 -1.17
C ALA A 115 -4.26 2.95 -0.79
N CYS A 116 -3.93 2.57 0.45
CA CYS A 116 -3.77 1.16 0.84
C CYS A 116 -2.71 0.42 0.00
N GLU A 117 -1.70 1.17 -0.44
CA GLU A 117 -0.73 0.75 -1.44
C GLU A 117 0.36 -0.17 -0.91
N ARG A 118 0.49 -0.32 0.42
CA ARG A 118 1.52 -1.15 1.05
C ARG A 118 0.98 -1.99 2.20
N THR A 119 1.67 -3.05 2.58
CA THR A 119 1.30 -3.85 3.76
C THR A 119 1.69 -3.15 5.05
N GLU A 120 0.99 -3.45 6.13
CA GLU A 120 1.41 -3.05 7.47
C GLU A 120 2.63 -3.86 7.93
N CYS A 121 3.49 -3.25 8.74
CA CYS A 121 4.51 -4.02 9.44
C CYS A 121 3.87 -4.83 10.59
N PRO A 122 4.21 -6.12 10.72
CA PRO A 122 3.72 -6.94 11.82
C PRO A 122 3.96 -6.28 13.18
N ASN A 123 2.90 -6.12 13.99
CA ASN A 123 2.94 -5.57 15.35
C ASN A 123 3.73 -4.25 15.50
N ASN A 124 3.80 -3.43 14.44
CA ASN A 124 4.65 -2.23 14.40
C ASN A 124 6.11 -2.52 14.83
N CYS A 125 6.63 -3.67 14.42
CA CYS A 125 7.95 -4.16 14.77
C CYS A 125 8.20 -4.26 16.29
N ASN A 126 7.14 -4.43 17.08
CA ASN A 126 7.14 -4.41 18.56
C ASN A 126 7.89 -3.21 19.17
N ASN A 127 8.06 -2.12 18.42
CA ASN A 127 8.93 -0.99 18.77
C ASN A 127 10.42 -1.36 19.02
N HIS A 128 10.87 -2.48 18.44
CA HIS A 128 12.25 -2.98 18.46
C HIS A 128 12.84 -3.06 17.05
N GLY A 129 12.43 -2.11 16.19
CA GLY A 129 12.91 -2.02 14.83
C GLY A 129 12.22 -0.93 14.03
N ILE A 130 12.63 -0.82 12.78
CA ILE A 130 12.13 0.16 11.83
C ILE A 130 11.34 -0.57 10.74
N CYS A 131 10.11 -0.09 10.48
CA CYS A 131 9.30 -0.58 9.38
C CYS A 131 9.84 -0.06 8.04
N LEU A 132 10.31 -0.95 7.18
CA LEU A 132 10.96 -0.62 5.91
C LEU A 132 10.35 -1.43 4.76
N THR A 133 10.51 -0.92 3.54
CA THR A 133 10.16 -1.68 2.33
C THR A 133 11.10 -2.87 2.15
N LEU A 134 10.63 -3.92 1.47
CA LEU A 134 11.45 -5.08 1.13
C LEU A 134 12.76 -4.68 0.42
N ALA A 135 12.70 -3.74 -0.52
CA ALA A 135 13.89 -3.20 -1.18
C ALA A 135 14.87 -2.55 -0.20
N ALA A 136 14.37 -1.76 0.76
CA ALA A 136 15.22 -1.10 1.75
C ALA A 136 15.88 -2.10 2.71
N ILE A 137 15.16 -3.14 3.13
CA ILE A 137 15.72 -4.22 3.97
C ILE A 137 16.84 -4.94 3.22
N ILE A 138 16.61 -5.34 1.96
CA ILE A 138 17.65 -5.97 1.11
C ILE A 138 18.82 -5.01 0.86
N ALA A 139 18.55 -3.70 0.78
CA ALA A 139 19.58 -2.69 0.63
C ALA A 139 20.50 -2.59 1.86
N ALA A 140 19.92 -2.68 3.07
CA ALA A 140 20.59 -2.52 4.35
C ALA A 140 21.29 -3.80 4.87
N SER A 141 21.00 -4.97 4.30
CA SER A 141 21.56 -6.25 4.77
C SER A 141 23.11 -6.30 4.68
N PRO A 142 23.82 -6.57 5.79
CA PRO A 142 25.28 -6.59 5.86
C PRO A 142 25.93 -7.77 5.10
N ALA A 143 25.14 -8.76 4.67
CA ALA A 143 25.57 -9.85 3.77
C ALA A 143 26.08 -9.35 2.40
N ARG A 144 26.03 -8.04 2.14
CA ARG A 144 26.62 -7.38 0.97
C ARG A 144 28.16 -7.43 0.93
N THR A 145 28.83 -7.95 1.96
CA THR A 145 30.29 -8.14 2.00
C THR A 145 30.79 -9.49 1.50
N VAL A 146 29.92 -10.47 1.19
CA VAL A 146 30.36 -11.68 0.48
C VAL A 146 30.36 -11.44 -1.04
N PRO A 147 31.53 -11.51 -1.71
CA PRO A 147 31.63 -11.32 -3.15
C PRO A 147 31.13 -12.58 -3.88
N SER A 148 29.82 -12.82 -3.88
CA SER A 148 29.22 -13.78 -4.80
C SER A 148 28.96 -13.08 -6.13
N ALA A 149 29.54 -13.58 -7.21
CA ALA A 149 29.48 -13.04 -8.58
C ALA A 149 28.07 -12.98 -9.21
N ASN A 150 27.03 -13.32 -8.43
CA ASN A 150 25.62 -13.24 -8.79
C ASN A 150 24.85 -12.39 -7.75
N GLN A 151 25.33 -11.18 -7.43
CA GLN A 151 24.55 -10.24 -6.61
C GLN A 151 23.40 -9.65 -7.47
N PRO A 152 22.12 -9.87 -7.13
CA PRO A 152 21.04 -9.09 -7.72
C PRO A 152 21.15 -7.68 -7.13
N GLY A 153 21.68 -6.75 -7.91
CA GLY A 153 21.67 -5.34 -7.56
C GLY A 153 20.22 -4.88 -7.41
N ALA A 154 19.85 -4.45 -6.20
CA ALA A 154 18.53 -3.93 -5.83
C ALA A 154 17.33 -4.85 -6.19
N TYR A 155 16.58 -5.30 -5.19
CA TYR A 155 15.29 -5.92 -5.46
C TYR A 155 14.34 -4.91 -6.10
N ALA A 156 14.12 -5.04 -7.41
CA ALA A 156 13.40 -4.10 -8.25
C ALA A 156 12.11 -4.71 -8.85
N ALA A 157 11.62 -5.82 -8.26
CA ALA A 157 10.31 -6.34 -8.62
C ALA A 157 9.21 -5.33 -8.26
N TRP A 158 8.02 -5.49 -8.84
CA TRP A 158 6.91 -4.53 -8.66
C TRP A 158 6.49 -4.35 -7.19
N ASP A 159 6.68 -5.38 -6.37
CA ASP A 159 6.30 -5.42 -4.96
C ASP A 159 7.40 -4.98 -4.00
N ALA A 160 8.55 -4.56 -4.55
CA ALA A 160 9.71 -4.08 -3.81
C ALA A 160 9.42 -2.97 -2.80
N ILE A 161 8.44 -2.11 -3.12
CA ILE A 161 7.96 -1.00 -2.27
C ILE A 161 6.54 -1.21 -1.73
N LYS A 162 5.94 -2.37 -1.99
CA LYS A 162 4.58 -2.74 -1.59
C LYS A 162 4.59 -3.56 -0.31
N HIS A 163 5.52 -4.52 -0.22
CA HIS A 163 5.72 -5.31 0.99
C HIS A 163 6.60 -4.56 1.97
N MET A 164 6.08 -4.42 3.20
CA MET A 164 6.77 -3.85 4.33
C MET A 164 7.21 -4.97 5.28
N GLY A 165 8.36 -4.78 5.92
CA GLY A 165 8.89 -5.68 6.93
C GLY A 165 9.68 -4.93 7.99
N CYS A 166 10.03 -5.64 9.04
CA CYS A 166 10.76 -5.06 10.16
C CYS A 166 12.26 -5.27 9.99
N TYR A 167 13.02 -4.17 10.05
CA TYR A 167 14.45 -4.19 10.25
C TYR A 167 14.72 -4.00 11.74
N CYS A 168 15.09 -5.09 12.41
CA CYS A 168 15.18 -5.11 13.86
C CYS A 168 16.41 -4.38 14.40
N ASP A 169 16.25 -3.82 15.59
CA ASP A 169 17.35 -3.27 16.37
C ASP A 169 18.28 -4.41 16.83
N GLN A 170 19.53 -4.08 17.13
CA GLN A 170 20.52 -5.05 17.61
C GLN A 170 20.00 -5.83 18.83
N GLY A 171 20.09 -7.17 18.76
CA GLY A 171 19.61 -8.05 19.82
C GLY A 171 18.16 -8.52 19.65
N TYR A 172 17.45 -8.06 18.62
CA TYR A 172 16.10 -8.51 18.27
C TYR A 172 16.06 -9.10 16.86
N ARG A 173 15.15 -10.04 16.65
CA ARG A 173 14.95 -10.75 15.39
C ARG A 173 13.50 -11.21 15.21
N GLY A 174 13.27 -11.87 14.09
CA GLY A 174 11.97 -12.38 13.71
C GLY A 174 11.22 -11.41 12.80
N PRO A 175 10.01 -11.79 12.33
CA PRO A 175 9.26 -11.00 11.37
C PRO A 175 8.76 -9.66 11.92
N ASP A 176 8.61 -9.58 13.25
CA ASP A 176 8.07 -8.42 13.96
C ASP A 176 9.01 -7.92 15.08
N CYS A 177 10.25 -8.41 15.15
CA CYS A 177 11.23 -8.07 16.18
C CYS A 177 10.81 -8.40 17.63
N SER A 178 9.86 -9.31 17.83
CA SER A 178 9.47 -9.77 19.18
C SER A 178 10.48 -10.74 19.82
N LEU A 179 11.31 -11.40 19.00
CA LEU A 179 12.23 -12.43 19.47
C LEU A 179 13.59 -11.83 19.77
N LYS A 180 14.25 -12.31 20.83
CA LYS A 180 15.63 -11.91 21.14
C LYS A 180 16.64 -12.74 20.36
N GLU A 181 17.66 -12.09 19.84
CA GLU A 181 18.81 -12.78 19.24
C GLU A 181 19.59 -13.51 20.32
N CYS A 182 19.93 -14.77 20.06
CA CYS A 182 20.87 -15.50 20.89
C CYS A 182 22.31 -15.24 20.42
N PRO A 183 23.29 -15.36 21.34
CA PRO A 183 24.69 -15.29 20.98
C PRO A 183 25.04 -16.28 19.86
N SER A 184 25.53 -15.72 18.77
CA SER A 184 26.09 -16.45 17.64
C SER A 184 27.60 -16.25 17.59
N GLY A 185 28.35 -17.26 17.16
CA GLY A 185 29.78 -17.15 16.91
C GLY A 185 30.18 -18.02 15.73
N ASP A 186 31.38 -17.76 15.21
CA ASP A 186 31.98 -18.62 14.19
C ASP A 186 32.08 -20.03 14.75
N ASP A 187 31.67 -21.01 13.94
CA ASP A 187 31.78 -22.38 14.37
C ASP A 187 33.24 -22.85 14.26
N VAL A 188 33.79 -23.22 15.42
CA VAL A 188 35.19 -23.62 15.66
C VAL A 188 35.65 -24.79 14.79
N LEU A 189 34.71 -25.53 14.19
CA LEU A 189 35.01 -26.68 13.34
C LEU A 189 35.25 -26.31 11.87
N LEU A 190 35.11 -25.03 11.48
CA LEU A 190 35.46 -24.49 10.15
C LEU A 190 34.89 -25.27 8.94
N ALA A 191 33.76 -25.95 9.11
CA ALA A 191 33.00 -26.52 7.98
C ALA A 191 32.48 -25.44 6.99
N ASP A 192 31.84 -25.85 5.90
CA ASP A 192 31.22 -24.89 4.99
C ASP A 192 29.94 -24.28 5.63
N GLY A 193 29.76 -22.95 5.52
CA GLY A 193 28.61 -22.21 6.08
C GLY A 193 28.76 -21.70 7.52
N GLN A 194 29.91 -21.89 8.14
CA GLN A 194 30.18 -21.55 9.56
C GLN A 194 30.31 -20.05 9.83
N ALA A 195 30.60 -19.26 8.79
CA ALA A 195 30.72 -17.80 8.85
C ALA A 195 29.37 -17.08 9.03
N GLN A 196 28.26 -17.81 8.99
CA GLN A 196 26.92 -17.24 9.13
C GLN A 196 26.41 -17.25 10.58
N GLY A 197 27.21 -17.69 11.56
CA GLY A 197 26.89 -17.61 12.98
C GLY A 197 25.59 -18.33 13.35
N ARG A 198 25.67 -19.58 13.79
CA ARG A 198 24.47 -20.32 14.26
C ARG A 198 24.08 -19.86 15.66
N ASP A 199 22.77 -19.81 15.94
CA ASP A 199 22.26 -19.60 17.30
C ASP A 199 22.94 -20.58 18.25
N CYS A 200 23.48 -20.07 19.37
CA CYS A 200 24.19 -20.87 20.36
C CYS A 200 25.32 -21.71 19.75
N GLY A 201 26.03 -21.16 18.76
CA GLY A 201 27.12 -21.83 18.04
C GLY A 201 26.69 -23.11 17.31
N GLY A 202 25.38 -23.34 17.17
CA GLY A 202 24.81 -24.59 16.66
C GLY A 202 24.87 -25.77 17.62
N ARG A 203 25.16 -25.53 18.91
CA ARG A 203 25.40 -26.55 19.94
C ARG A 203 24.56 -26.33 21.21
N GLY A 204 23.51 -25.54 21.08
CA GLY A 204 22.53 -25.33 22.13
C GLY A 204 21.18 -24.95 21.54
N LYS A 205 20.17 -24.91 22.41
CA LYS A 205 18.85 -24.37 22.08
C LYS A 205 18.79 -22.91 22.51
N CYS A 206 18.32 -22.05 21.63
CA CYS A 206 18.07 -20.65 21.93
C CYS A 206 16.70 -20.48 22.57
N SER A 207 16.64 -19.81 23.72
CA SER A 207 15.40 -19.27 24.27
C SER A 207 15.16 -17.89 23.67
N TYR A 208 14.25 -17.78 22.70
CA TYR A 208 13.96 -16.50 22.03
C TYR A 208 13.23 -15.47 22.91
N GLU A 209 12.77 -15.86 24.10
CA GLU A 209 12.18 -14.95 25.09
C GLU A 209 13.25 -14.23 25.93
N THR A 210 14.34 -14.93 26.26
CA THR A 210 15.43 -14.40 27.10
C THR A 210 16.67 -14.00 26.29
N GLY A 211 16.89 -14.59 25.12
CA GLY A 211 18.13 -14.47 24.34
C GLY A 211 19.25 -15.37 24.87
N GLU A 212 18.93 -16.33 25.75
CA GLU A 212 19.93 -17.21 26.39
C GLU A 212 20.00 -18.59 25.72
N CYS A 213 21.18 -19.20 25.83
CA CYS A 213 21.49 -20.49 25.23
C CYS A 213 21.51 -21.62 26.27
N GLU A 214 20.74 -22.67 26.01
CA GLU A 214 20.82 -23.95 26.72
C GLU A 214 21.76 -24.90 25.97
N CYS A 215 22.99 -25.06 26.45
CA CYS A 215 24.00 -25.86 25.78
C CYS A 215 23.73 -27.37 25.87
N PHE A 216 24.05 -28.10 24.79
CA PHE A 216 24.04 -29.56 24.80
C PHE A 216 25.17 -30.12 25.69
N PRO A 217 25.04 -31.37 26.20
CA PRO A 217 26.07 -31.99 27.03
C PRO A 217 27.47 -31.93 26.40
N GLY A 218 28.47 -31.60 27.21
CA GLY A 218 29.85 -31.42 26.76
C GLY A 218 30.17 -30.04 26.18
N TYR A 219 29.19 -29.13 26.08
CA TYR A 219 29.39 -27.74 25.63
C TYR A 219 28.99 -26.73 26.69
N TYR A 220 29.70 -25.60 26.75
CA TYR A 220 29.46 -24.53 27.72
C TYR A 220 29.84 -23.14 27.20
N GLY A 221 29.52 -22.11 27.99
CA GLY A 221 29.66 -20.70 27.64
C GLY A 221 28.36 -20.09 27.13
N THR A 222 28.32 -18.76 27.01
CA THR A 222 27.11 -18.00 26.61
C THR A 222 26.63 -18.30 25.19
N SER A 223 27.52 -18.75 24.31
CA SER A 223 27.21 -19.18 22.94
C SER A 223 27.45 -20.67 22.69
N CYS A 224 27.65 -21.48 23.75
CA CYS A 224 27.97 -22.91 23.63
C CYS A 224 29.17 -23.21 22.70
N SER A 225 30.15 -22.30 22.67
CA SER A 225 31.32 -22.40 21.80
C SER A 225 32.49 -23.18 22.41
N PHE A 226 32.47 -23.47 23.71
CA PHE A 226 33.53 -24.21 24.38
C PHE A 226 33.11 -25.66 24.61
N GLN A 227 34.07 -26.58 24.48
CA GLN A 227 33.87 -28.01 24.71
C GLN A 227 34.65 -28.47 25.94
N THR A 228 34.03 -29.33 26.75
CA THR A 228 34.69 -30.04 27.85
C THR A 228 34.64 -31.54 27.58
N THR A 229 35.69 -32.25 27.98
CA THR A 229 35.74 -33.73 27.96
C THR A 229 35.22 -34.36 29.25
N VAL A 230 34.85 -33.53 30.23
CA VAL A 230 34.31 -33.97 31.51
C VAL A 230 32.79 -34.03 31.39
N ASN A 231 32.26 -35.26 31.35
CA ASN A 231 30.82 -35.56 31.41
C ASN A 231 30.28 -35.36 32.82
#